data_AF-A0AAQ0HLC0-F1
#
_entry.id   AF-A0AAQ0HLC0-F1
#
_cell.length_a   1.000
_cell.length_b   1.000
_cell.length_c   1.000
_cell.angle_alpha   90.00
_cell.angle_beta   90.00
_cell.angle_gamma   90.00
#
_symmetry.space_group_name_H-M   'P 1'
#
loop_
_entity.id
_entity.type
_entity.pdbx_description
1 polymer ?
#
loop_
_entity_poly.entity_id
_entity_poly.type
_entity_poly.pdbx_seq_one_letter_code
_entity_poly.pdbx_strand_id
1 'polypeptide(L)'
;MPNVKIYIDETRLTACRDAIEDALPRLRDLLCDGLAVEASACQIAALPVVGLPDQPQVNAELLILPRSGRTPERIRAVAGTMRQMLEQASGLDVAVRVGMLDPETYLALK
;
A
#
# COMPACT_ATOMS: atom_id res chain seq x y z
N MET A 1 -6.67 -10.27 -4.24
CA MET A 1 -7.19 -8.93 -3.93
C MET A 1 -6.32 -8.33 -2.84
N PRO A 2 -5.40 -7.43 -3.20
CA PRO A 2 -4.85 -6.43 -2.30
C PRO A 2 -5.64 -5.12 -2.43
N ASN A 3 -6.04 -4.56 -1.30
CA ASN A 3 -6.59 -3.21 -1.19
C ASN A 3 -5.60 -2.34 -0.44
N VAL A 4 -5.08 -1.33 -1.12
CA VAL A 4 -4.05 -0.43 -0.60
C VAL A 4 -4.62 0.98 -0.46
N LYS A 5 -4.46 1.54 0.74
CA LYS A 5 -4.73 2.94 1.03
C LYS A 5 -3.43 3.59 1.47
N ILE A 6 -3.00 4.64 0.77
CA ILE A 6 -1.82 5.42 1.08
C ILE A 6 -2.31 6.77 1.58
N TYR A 7 -2.29 6.95 2.89
CA TYR A 7 -2.63 8.20 3.54
C TYR A 7 -1.37 9.07 3.60
N ILE A 8 -1.44 10.26 3.04
CA ILE A 8 -0.32 11.21 2.94
C ILE A 8 -0.73 12.48 3.66
N ASP A 9 0.13 12.98 4.54
CA ASP A 9 -0.07 14.28 5.18
C ASP A 9 -0.36 15.36 4.13
N GLU A 10 -1.52 16.01 4.25
CA GLU A 10 -2.00 16.97 3.26
C GLU A 10 -1.05 18.16 3.06
N THR A 11 -0.29 18.52 4.09
CA THR A 11 0.71 19.61 4.03
C THR A 11 1.94 19.23 3.20
N ARG A 12 2.14 17.92 2.96
CA ARG A 12 3.28 17.37 2.20
C ARG A 12 2.86 16.88 0.82
N LEU A 13 1.60 16.48 0.64
CA LEU A 13 1.10 15.86 -0.59
C LEU A 13 1.38 16.69 -1.85
N THR A 14 1.18 18.01 -1.80
CA THR A 14 1.42 18.87 -2.96
C THR A 14 2.86 18.77 -3.49
N ALA A 15 3.84 18.55 -2.60
CA ALA A 15 5.25 18.46 -2.99
C ALA A 15 5.64 17.10 -3.60
N CYS A 16 4.89 16.03 -3.33
CA CYS A 16 5.22 14.67 -3.77
C CYS A 16 4.16 14.00 -4.65
N ARG A 17 3.06 14.70 -5.00
CA ARG A 17 1.94 14.16 -5.77
C ARG A 17 2.39 13.44 -7.03
N ASP A 18 3.11 14.12 -7.91
CA ASP A 18 3.48 13.58 -9.22
C ASP A 18 4.37 12.34 -9.07
N ALA A 19 5.33 12.38 -8.14
CA ALA A 19 6.22 11.25 -7.86
C ALA A 19 5.47 10.05 -7.27
N ILE A 20 4.45 10.28 -6.43
CA ILE A 20 3.57 9.22 -5.93
C ILE A 20 2.75 8.63 -7.08
N GLU A 21 2.13 9.47 -7.93
CA GLU A 21 1.34 9.03 -9.08
C GLU A 21 2.18 8.16 -10.03
N ASP A 22 3.42 8.56 -10.31
CA ASP A 22 4.40 7.79 -11.11
C ASP A 22 4.88 6.48 -10.45
N ALA A 23 4.72 6.35 -9.13
CA ALA A 23 5.07 5.15 -8.39
C ALA A 23 3.91 4.12 -8.36
N LEU A 24 2.66 4.54 -8.52
CA LEU A 24 1.48 3.66 -8.39
C LEU A 24 1.49 2.46 -9.36
N PRO A 25 1.84 2.60 -10.65
CA PRO A 25 1.89 1.45 -11.56
C PRO A 25 2.92 0.40 -11.11
N ARG A 26 4.12 0.85 -10.73
CA ARG A 26 5.19 -0.04 -10.24
C ARG A 26 4.81 -0.71 -8.92
N LEU A 27 4.10 0.01 -8.04
CA LEU A 27 3.56 -0.56 -6.81
C LEU A 27 2.53 -1.66 -7.11
N ARG A 28 1.69 -1.47 -8.13
CA ARG A 28 0.75 -2.51 -8.57
C ARG A 28 1.49 -3.76 -9.05
N ASP A 29 2.55 -3.60 -9.84
CA ASP A 29 3.34 -4.73 -10.36
C ASP A 29 4.00 -5.51 -9.20
N LEU A 30 4.60 -4.80 -8.25
CA LEU A 30 5.13 -5.39 -7.01
C LEU A 30 4.08 -6.24 -6.27
N LEU A 31 2.85 -5.73 -6.14
CA LEU A 31 1.76 -6.45 -5.46
C LEU A 31 1.28 -7.66 -6.27
N CYS A 32 1.22 -7.56 -7.59
CA CYS A 32 0.80 -8.66 -8.47
C CYS A 32 1.77 -9.84 -8.34
N ASP A 33 3.06 -9.58 -8.50
CA ASP A 33 4.12 -10.58 -8.39
C ASP A 33 4.25 -11.09 -6.95
N GLY A 34 4.28 -10.15 -6.00
CA GLY A 34 4.47 -10.42 -4.59
C GLY A 34 3.33 -11.19 -3.94
N LEU A 35 2.10 -11.04 -4.41
CA LEU A 35 0.92 -11.67 -3.78
C LEU A 35 0.21 -12.68 -4.69
N ALA A 36 0.78 -12.96 -5.87
CA ALA A 36 0.23 -13.85 -6.89
C ALA A 36 -1.23 -13.51 -7.22
N VAL A 37 -1.43 -12.30 -7.73
CA VAL A 37 -2.73 -11.75 -8.13
C VAL A 37 -2.63 -11.07 -9.49
N GLU A 38 -3.74 -11.02 -10.21
CA GLU A 38 -3.87 -10.24 -11.43
C GLU A 38 -4.01 -8.74 -11.11
N ALA A 39 -3.60 -7.88 -12.04
CA ALA A 39 -3.71 -6.43 -11.90
C ALA A 39 -5.14 -5.95 -11.63
N SER A 40 -6.16 -6.62 -12.21
CA SER A 40 -7.58 -6.34 -11.98
C SER A 40 -8.04 -6.63 -10.54
N ALA A 41 -7.28 -7.44 -9.78
CA ALA A 41 -7.55 -7.73 -8.39
C ALA A 41 -7.05 -6.63 -7.44
N CYS A 42 -6.16 -5.75 -7.89
CA CYS A 42 -5.56 -4.68 -7.10
C CYS A 42 -6.46 -3.44 -7.04
N GLN A 43 -6.65 -2.90 -5.84
CA GLN A 43 -7.23 -1.56 -5.63
C GLN A 43 -6.18 -0.73 -4.89
N ILE A 44 -5.75 0.39 -5.46
CA ILE A 44 -4.71 1.25 -4.87
C ILE A 44 -5.22 2.69 -4.93
N ALA A 45 -5.13 3.41 -3.82
CA ALA A 45 -5.48 4.83 -3.77
C ALA A 45 -4.55 5.59 -2.83
N ALA A 46 -4.15 6.80 -3.22
CA ALA A 46 -3.49 7.77 -2.36
C ALA A 46 -4.48 8.86 -1.96
N LEU A 47 -4.51 9.24 -0.68
CA LEU A 47 -5.45 10.21 -0.13
C LEU A 47 -4.74 11.19 0.81
N PRO A 48 -5.13 12.49 0.82
CA PRO A 48 -4.67 13.44 1.82
C PRO A 48 -5.28 13.12 3.19
N VAL A 49 -4.52 13.34 4.27
CA VAL A 49 -4.98 13.26 5.66
C VAL A 49 -4.34 14.35 6.53
N VAL A 50 -4.97 14.67 7.66
CA VAL A 50 -4.36 15.46 8.73
C VAL A 50 -3.77 14.49 9.76
N GLY A 51 -2.46 14.60 9.99
CA GLY A 51 -1.72 13.74 10.92
C GLY A 51 -1.09 14.51 12.08
N LEU A 52 -0.54 13.79 13.05
CA LEU A 52 0.32 14.37 14.07
C LEU A 52 1.76 14.51 13.53
N PRO A 53 2.49 15.58 13.88
CA PRO A 53 3.82 15.86 13.33
C PRO A 53 4.91 14.88 13.81
N ASP A 54 4.65 14.12 14.87
CA ASP A 54 5.57 13.12 15.45
C ASP A 54 5.31 11.69 14.93
N GLN A 55 4.46 11.54 13.91
CA GLN A 55 4.18 10.28 13.24
C GLN A 55 4.74 10.26 11.81
N PRO A 56 4.91 9.07 11.20
CA PRO A 56 5.23 8.97 9.78
C PRO A 56 4.23 9.76 8.92
N GLN A 57 4.72 10.63 8.04
CA GLN A 57 3.86 11.50 7.23
C GLN A 57 3.18 10.75 6.08
N VAL A 58 3.58 9.50 5.84
CA VAL A 58 2.90 8.57 4.95
C VAL A 58 2.58 7.29 5.71
N ASN A 59 1.32 6.89 5.66
CA ASN A 59 0.85 5.63 6.22
C ASN A 59 0.18 4.84 5.11
N ALA A 60 0.69 3.65 4.82
CA ALA A 60 0.07 2.77 3.87
C ALA A 60 -0.53 1.54 4.55
N GLU A 61 -1.80 1.29 4.30
CA GLU A 61 -2.52 0.10 4.75
C GLU A 61 -2.68 -0.85 3.57
N LEU A 62 -2.26 -2.10 3.76
CA LEU A 62 -2.43 -3.19 2.81
C LEU A 62 -3.36 -4.24 3.43
N LEU A 63 -4.57 -4.36 2.90
CA LEU A 63 -5.51 -5.43 3.25
C LEU A 63 -5.48 -6.51 2.18
N ILE A 64 -5.31 -7.76 2.61
CA ILE A 64 -5.21 -8.93 1.72
C ILE A 64 -6.11 -10.06 2.20
N LEU A 65 -6.65 -10.84 1.27
CA LEU A 65 -7.21 -12.15 1.61
C LEU A 65 -6.08 -13.16 1.88
N PRO A 66 -6.25 -14.15 2.77
CA PRO A 66 -5.28 -15.21 2.95
C PRO A 66 -5.17 -16.09 1.69
N ARG A 67 -3.99 -16.66 1.48
CA ARG A 67 -3.73 -17.70 0.45
C ARG A 67 -2.49 -18.47 0.88
N SER A 68 -2.43 -19.79 0.61
CA SER A 68 -1.31 -20.66 1.02
C SER A 68 0.07 -20.12 0.60
N GLY A 69 0.18 -19.49 -0.57
CA GLY A 69 1.43 -18.88 -1.05
C GLY A 69 1.80 -17.53 -0.42
N ARG A 70 0.93 -16.92 0.40
CA ARG A 70 1.17 -15.63 1.07
C ARG A 70 1.67 -15.86 2.49
N THR A 71 2.88 -16.41 2.60
CA THR A 71 3.51 -16.65 3.90
C THR A 71 3.83 -15.33 4.60
N PRO A 72 3.96 -15.30 5.94
CA PRO A 72 4.37 -14.11 6.67
C PRO A 72 5.67 -13.48 6.14
N GLU A 73 6.64 -14.30 5.73
CA GLU A 73 7.93 -13.85 5.19
C GLU A 73 7.74 -13.15 3.84
N ARG A 74 6.94 -13.74 2.95
CA ARG A 74 6.63 -13.14 1.65
C ARG A 74 5.88 -11.83 1.82
N ILE A 75 4.91 -11.77 2.74
CA ILE A 75 4.17 -10.56 3.05
C ILE A 75 5.10 -9.47 3.60
N ARG A 76 6.00 -9.81 4.52
CA ARG A 76 7.00 -8.86 5.04
C ARG A 76 7.92 -8.33 3.94
N ALA A 77 8.36 -9.18 3.02
CA ALA A 77 9.20 -8.77 1.88
C ALA A 77 8.45 -7.78 0.95
N VAL A 78 7.20 -8.08 0.62
CA VAL A 78 6.35 -7.19 -0.19
C VAL A 78 6.11 -5.86 0.52
N ALA A 79 5.73 -5.90 1.80
CA ALA A 79 5.48 -4.70 2.60
C ALA A 79 6.75 -3.84 2.78
N GLY A 80 7.91 -4.47 2.97
CA GLY A 80 9.19 -3.79 3.06
C GLY A 80 9.57 -3.08 1.75
N THR A 81 9.38 -3.76 0.61
CA THR A 81 9.65 -3.17 -0.72
C THR A 81 8.68 -2.02 -1.02
N MET A 82 7.40 -2.21 -0.70
CA MET A 82 6.38 -1.18 -0.81
C MET A 82 6.74 0.06 0.03
N ARG A 83 7.21 -0.14 1.27
CA ARG A 83 7.67 0.96 2.12
C ARG A 83 8.80 1.75 1.45
N GLN A 84 9.83 1.06 0.97
CA GLN A 84 10.98 1.69 0.30
C GLN A 84 10.56 2.49 -0.93
N MET A 85 9.65 1.95 -1.76
CA MET A 85 9.14 2.66 -2.94
C MET A 85 8.42 3.95 -2.57
N LEU A 86 7.60 3.91 -1.51
CA LEU A 86 6.88 5.09 -1.04
C LEU A 86 7.83 6.10 -0.37
N GLU A 87 8.86 5.65 0.36
CA GLU A 87 9.89 6.52 0.96
C GLU A 87 10.64 7.26 -0.15
N GLN A 88 11.05 6.54 -1.20
CA GLN A 88 11.74 7.11 -2.35
C GLN A 88 10.87 8.09 -3.15
N ALA A 89 9.60 7.76 -3.37
CA ALA A 89 8.69 8.61 -4.13
C ALA A 89 8.26 9.87 -3.34
N SER A 90 8.06 9.74 -2.03
CA SER A 90 7.58 10.86 -1.21
C SER A 90 8.69 11.73 -0.63
N GLY A 91 9.87 11.16 -0.38
CA GLY A 91 10.89 11.80 0.45
C GLY A 91 10.47 11.98 1.92
N LEU A 92 9.51 11.17 2.39
CA LEU A 92 8.92 11.24 3.74
C LEU A 92 9.12 9.91 4.48
N ASP A 93 8.93 9.95 5.80
CA ASP A 93 8.90 8.73 6.61
C ASP A 93 7.60 7.96 6.33
N VAL A 94 7.74 6.67 6.02
CA VAL A 94 6.61 5.80 5.67
C VAL A 94 6.43 4.68 6.70
N ALA A 95 5.19 4.48 7.14
CA ALA A 95 4.76 3.26 7.80
C ALA A 95 3.90 2.40 6.85
N VAL A 96 4.10 1.08 6.87
CA VAL A 96 3.22 0.12 6.18
C VAL A 96 2.60 -0.82 7.21
N ARG A 97 1.28 -0.94 7.20
CA ARG A 97 0.52 -1.90 8.02
C ARG A 97 -0.16 -2.90 7.12
N VAL A 98 -0.04 -4.17 7.46
CA VAL A 98 -0.68 -5.25 6.69
C VAL A 98 -1.71 -5.96 7.56
N GLY A 99 -2.93 -6.08 7.04
CA GLY A 99 -4.01 -6.84 7.66
C GLY A 99 -4.49 -7.96 6.75
N MET A 100 -4.84 -9.11 7.33
CA MET A 100 -5.55 -10.16 6.61
C MET A 100 -7.05 -10.03 6.84
N LEU A 101 -7.81 -10.12 5.76
CA LEU A 101 -9.27 -10.16 5.77
C LEU A 101 -9.75 -11.60 5.96
N ASP A 102 -10.91 -11.75 6.56
CA ASP A 102 -11.58 -13.04 6.65
C ASP A 102 -12.29 -13.35 5.31
N PRO A 103 -11.95 -14.46 4.63
CA PRO A 103 -12.55 -14.81 3.34
C PRO A 103 -14.05 -15.15 3.43
N GLU A 104 -14.57 -15.53 4.60
CA GLU A 104 -16.00 -15.87 4.75
C GLU A 104 -16.89 -14.63 4.82
N THR A 105 -16.35 -13.54 5.38
CA THR A 105 -17.10 -12.30 5.63
C THR A 105 -16.74 -11.18 4.67
N TYR A 106 -15.64 -11.31 3.93
CA TYR A 106 -15.23 -10.31 2.95
C TYR A 106 -16.04 -10.43 1.64
N LEU A 107 -16.93 -9.47 1.43
CA LEU A 107 -17.71 -9.32 0.21
C LEU A 107 -17.18 -8.15 -0.62
N ALA A 108 -16.82 -8.42 -1.88
CA ALA A 108 -16.45 -7.39 -2.84
C ALA A 108 -17.39 -7.46 -4.05
N LEU A 109 -18.05 -6.34 -4.33
CA LEU A 109 -18.80 -6.13 -5.55
C LEU A 109 -17.95 -5.21 -6.44
N LYS A 110 -17.64 -5.66 -7.65
CA LYS A 110 -16.83 -4.93 -8.62
C LYS A 110 -17.60 -4.80 -9.92
#